data_AF-A0A6J6NAT9-F1
#
_entry.id   AF-A0A6J6NAT9-F1
#
_cell.length_a   1.000
_cell.length_b   1.000
_cell.length_c   1.000
_cell.angle_alpha   90.00
_cell.angle_beta   90.00
_cell.angle_gamma   90.00
#
_symmetry.space_group_name_H-M   'P 1'
#
loop_
_entity.id
_entity.type
_entity.pdbx_description
1 polymer ?
#
loop_
_entity_poly.entity_id
_entity_poly.type
_entity_poly.pdbx_seq_one_letter_code
_entity_poly.pdbx_strand_id
1 'polypeptide(L)' 'MSAVHHSAHDLFVANEQAELVRQPALNVHLDIKHRGVGTASCGPDTLAKYLIAPGEYTFAYVVSYR' A
#
# COMPACT_ATOMS: atom_id res chain seq x y z
N MET A 1 6.96 2.10 2.09
CA MET A 1 7.54 1.35 0.96
C MET A 1 7.22 -0.11 1.15
N SER A 2 6.74 -0.78 0.11
CA SER A 2 6.54 -2.23 0.07
C SER A 2 7.12 -2.81 -1.22
N ALA A 3 7.48 -4.09 -1.17
CA ALA A 3 7.96 -4.84 -2.33
C ALA A 3 7.43 -6.27 -2.24
N VAL A 4 6.52 -6.63 -3.13
CA VAL A 4 5.77 -7.90 -3.08
C VAL A 4 5.61 -8.49 -4.47
N HIS A 5 5.45 -9.81 -4.57
CA HIS A 5 5.26 -10.51 -5.85
C HIS A 5 3.79 -10.64 -6.28
N HIS A 6 2.91 -9.82 -5.72
CA HIS A 6 1.48 -9.80 -6.05
C HIS A 6 1.09 -8.35 -6.34
N SER A 7 0.19 -8.14 -7.29
CA SER A 7 -0.36 -6.80 -7.51
C SER A 7 -1.28 -6.41 -6.35
N ALA A 8 -1.53 -5.11 -6.16
CA ALA A 8 -2.52 -4.65 -5.18
C ALA A 8 -3.93 -5.20 -5.50
N HIS A 9 -4.23 -5.43 -6.79
CA HIS A 9 -5.49 -6.05 -7.19
C HIS A 9 -5.56 -7.51 -6.76
N ASP A 10 -4.49 -8.29 -6.99
CA ASP A 10 -4.42 -9.72 -6.59
C ASP A 10 -4.64 -9.87 -5.09
N LEU A 11 -3.96 -9.02 -4.30
CA LEU A 11 -4.09 -9.01 -2.84
C LEU A 11 -5.48 -8.58 -2.36
N PHE A 12 -6.20 -7.78 -3.14
CA PHE A 12 -7.54 -7.31 -2.79
C PHE A 12 -8.63 -8.34 -3.11
N VAL A 13 -8.51 -9.05 -4.23
CA VAL A 13 -9.54 -10.00 -4.68
C VAL A 13 -9.41 -11.39 -4.02
N ALA A 14 -8.23 -11.75 -3.53
CA ALA A 14 -8.00 -13.03 -2.89
C ALA A 14 -8.73 -13.12 -1.54
N ASN A 15 -9.53 -14.17 -1.35
CA ASN A 15 -10.19 -14.45 -0.07
C ASN A 15 -9.26 -15.18 0.90
N GLU A 16 -8.30 -15.94 0.36
CA GLU A 16 -7.32 -16.68 1.13
C GLU A 16 -5.94 -16.65 0.47
N GLN A 17 -4.92 -17.00 1.24
CA GLN A 17 -3.54 -16.96 0.76
C GLN A 17 -3.28 -17.96 -0.38
N ALA A 18 -3.97 -19.10 -0.41
CA ALA A 18 -3.73 -20.13 -1.43
C ALA A 18 -4.15 -19.71 -2.85
N GLU A 19 -5.02 -18.70 -2.97
CA GLU A 19 -5.44 -18.12 -4.26
C GLU A 19 -4.35 -17.25 -4.90
N LEU A 20 -3.34 -16.82 -4.13
CA LEU A 20 -2.29 -15.93 -4.62
C LEU A 20 -1.27 -16.67 -5.49
N VAL A 21 -1.22 -16.30 -6.77
CA VAL A 21 -0.19 -16.76 -7.70
C VAL A 21 0.96 -15.77 -7.72
N ARG A 22 2.14 -16.22 -7.32
CA ARG A 22 3.36 -15.40 -7.33
C ARG A 22 3.69 -14.93 -8.75
N GLN A 23 3.72 -13.62 -8.97
CA GLN A 23 4.14 -13.04 -10.23
C GLN A 23 5.67 -13.13 -10.41
N PRO A 24 6.16 -13.25 -11.65
CA PRO A 24 7.60 -13.18 -11.93
C PRO A 24 8.17 -11.79 -11.65
N ALA A 25 7.37 -10.73 -11.84
CA ALA A 25 7.74 -9.36 -11.52
C ALA A 25 7.65 -9.07 -10.01
N LEU A 26 8.41 -8.05 -9.57
CA LEU A 26 8.31 -7.48 -8.23
C LEU A 26 7.51 -6.18 -8.31
N ASN A 27 6.40 -6.10 -7.59
CA ASN A 27 5.61 -4.88 -7.43
C ASN A 27 6.21 -4.05 -6.29
N VAL A 28 6.72 -2.85 -6.61
CA VAL A 28 7.36 -1.94 -5.63
C VAL A 28 6.51 -0.67 -5.47
N HIS A 29 6.12 -0.35 -4.24
CA HIS A 29 5.35 0.85 -3.92
C HIS A 29 6.22 1.90 -3.22
N LEU A 30 6.33 3.07 -3.85
CA LEU A 30 7.02 4.26 -3.34
C LEU A 30 6.00 5.36 -3.04
N ASP A 31 5.51 5.38 -1.81
CA ASP A 31 4.44 6.28 -1.41
C ASP A 31 4.97 7.43 -0.55
N ILE A 32 4.60 8.66 -0.89
CA ILE A 32 4.93 9.85 -0.10
C ILE A 32 4.25 9.85 1.28
N LYS A 33 3.05 9.26 1.38
CA LYS A 33 2.28 9.09 2.61
C LYS A 33 1.36 7.86 2.50
N HIS A 34 1.05 7.25 3.63
CA HIS A 34 0.00 6.24 3.77
C HIS A 34 -1.02 6.67 4.82
N ARG A 35 -2.30 6.37 4.54
CA ARG A 35 -3.40 6.56 5.50
C ARG A 35 -3.22 5.59 6.66
N GLY A 36 -3.52 6.02 7.89
CA GLY A 36 -3.61 5.11 9.04
C GLY A 36 -4.77 4.12 8.89
N VAL A 37 -4.58 2.86 9.31
CA VAL A 37 -5.57 1.79 9.10
C VAL A 37 -6.79 1.86 10.04
N GLY A 38 -6.66 2.51 11.21
CA GLY A 38 -7.74 2.58 12.20
C GLY A 38 -8.12 1.20 12.77
N THR A 39 -9.34 1.11 13.31
CA THR A 39 -9.92 -0.13 13.84
C THR A 39 -11.37 -0.33 13.38
N ALA A 40 -11.72 0.21 12.20
CA ALA A 40 -13.10 0.28 11.71
C ALA A 40 -13.77 -1.09 11.47
N SER A 41 -13.02 -2.18 11.49
CA SER A 41 -13.60 -3.54 11.50
C SER A 41 -14.50 -3.76 12.73
N CYS A 42 -14.10 -3.23 13.89
CA CYS A 42 -14.92 -3.18 15.10
C CYS A 42 -14.35 -2.11 16.06
N GLY A 43 -14.85 -0.88 15.95
CA GLY A 43 -14.33 0.27 16.69
C GLY A 43 -14.23 1.53 15.81
N PRO A 44 -13.48 2.55 16.24
CA PRO A 44 -13.35 3.80 15.49
C PRO A 44 -12.57 3.63 14.20
N ASP A 45 -12.88 4.49 13.23
CA ASP A 45 -12.08 4.67 12.02
C ASP A 45 -10.74 5.38 12.33
N THR A 46 -9.91 5.57 11.30
CA THR A 46 -8.67 6.34 11.34
C THR A 46 -8.88 7.70 12.02
N LEU A 47 -8.11 7.99 13.08
CA LEU A 47 -8.13 9.30 13.73
C LEU A 47 -7.71 10.41 12.76
N ALA A 48 -8.26 11.62 12.91
CA ALA A 48 -8.04 12.75 12.00
C ALA A 48 -6.56 13.05 11.70
N LYS A 49 -5.68 12.93 12.69
CA LYS A 49 -4.22 13.14 12.55
C LYS A 49 -3.49 12.11 11.67
N TYR A 50 -4.14 10.99 11.34
CA TYR A 50 -3.60 9.92 10.49
C TYR A 50 -4.30 9.83 9.12
N LEU A 51 -5.18 10.79 8.81
CA LEU A 51 -5.77 10.94 7.48
C LEU A 51 -4.78 11.66 6.55
N ILE A 52 -4.86 11.34 5.26
CA ILE A 52 -4.17 12.11 4.22
C ILE A 52 -5.19 13.08 3.64
N ALA A 53 -5.00 14.38 3.90
CA ALA A 53 -5.83 15.43 3.33
C ALA A 53 -5.57 15.61 1.82
N PRO A 54 -6.55 16.06 1.03
CA PRO A 54 -6.29 16.53 -0.33
C PRO A 54 -5.32 17.72 -0.30
N GLY A 55 -4.51 17.87 -1.35
CA GLY A 55 -3.52 18.93 -1.46
C GLY A 55 -2.34 18.51 -2.33
N GLU A 56 -1.41 19.44 -2.54
CA GLU A 56 -0.18 19.17 -3.26
C GLU A 56 0.85 18.50 -2.36
N TYR A 57 1.48 17.46 -2.90
CA TYR A 57 2.56 16.72 -2.26
C TYR A 57 3.75 16.66 -3.21
N THR A 58 4.89 17.18 -2.78
CA THR A 58 6.12 17.11 -3.58
C THR A 58 6.91 15.88 -3.18
N PHE A 59 7.17 15.00 -4.14
CA PHE A 59 7.93 13.76 -3.95
C PHE A 59 9.07 13.69 -4.98
N ALA A 60 10.25 13.27 -4.54
CA ALA A 60 11.39 13.00 -5.40
C ALA A 60 12.07 11.71 -4.96
N TYR A 61 12.54 10.92 -5.92
CA TYR A 61 13.26 9.67 -5.68
C TYR A 61 14.35 9.49 -6.72
N VAL A 62 15.36 8.69 -6.37
CA VAL A 62 16.42 8.25 -7.29
C VAL A 62 16.44 6.73 -7.29
N VAL A 63 16.49 6.13 -8.47
CA VAL A 63 16.74 4.70 -8.63
C VAL A 63 18.08 4.53 -9.32
N SER A 64 18.97 3.78 -8.69
CA SER A 64 20.28 3.44 -9.23
C SER A 64 20.57 1.98 -8.98
N TYR A 65 21.28 1.33 -9.90
CA TYR A 65 21.83 -0.01 -9.73
C TYR A 65 23.33 0.02 -10.01
N ARG A 66 24.05 -1.00 -9.50
CA ARG A 66 25.49 -1.17 -9.73
C ARG A 66 25.76 -2.01 -10.95
#